data_AF-A0AAE0UV77-F1
#
_entry.id   AF-A0AAE0UV77-F1
#
_cell.length_a   1.000
_cell.length_b   1.000
_cell.length_c   1.000
_cell.angle_alpha   90.00
_cell.angle_beta   90.00
_cell.angle_gamma   90.00
#
_symmetry.space_group_name_H-M   'P 1'
#
loop_
_entity.id
_entity.type
_entity.pdbx_description
1 polymer ?
#
loop_
_entity_poly.entity_id
_entity_poly.type
_entity_poly.pdbx_seq_one_letter_code
_entity_poly.pdbx_strand_id
1 'polypeptide(L)'
;TTASARISACLVNISSWMTAHQLKLNPSKTELLVIPRDLSSAQDLALSLNNSMISPSATARNLGVTMDNQLSFPSHVANVTRSSARIRFKTLMLAYKAKNGPAPSYLKALITPRTATRSFRSTSAARLVPPSLRGK
;
A
#
# COMPACT_ATOMS: atom_id res chain seq x y z
N THR A 1 -1.90 26.88 -27.07
CA THR A 1 -2.61 26.70 -25.77
C THR A 1 -1.71 25.93 -24.83
N THR A 2 -1.49 26.42 -23.61
CA THR A 2 -0.64 25.74 -22.61
C THR A 2 -1.29 24.42 -22.17
N ALA A 3 -0.47 23.47 -21.68
CA ALA A 3 -0.97 22.20 -21.17
C ALA A 3 -1.97 22.41 -20.01
N SER A 4 -1.71 23.37 -19.12
CA SER A 4 -2.59 23.75 -18.02
C SER A 4 -3.99 24.19 -18.49
N ALA A 5 -4.08 24.97 -19.57
CA ALA A 5 -5.36 25.43 -20.11
C ALA A 5 -6.19 24.27 -20.69
N ARG A 6 -5.56 23.33 -21.40
CA ARG A 6 -6.24 22.15 -21.95
C ARG A 6 -6.77 21.23 -20.86
N ILE A 7 -5.97 20.99 -19.82
CA ILE A 7 -6.38 20.18 -18.67
C ILE A 7 -7.52 20.87 -17.92
N SER A 8 -7.44 22.18 -17.69
CA SER A 8 -8.49 22.95 -17.02
C SER A 8 -9.82 22.87 -17.78
N ALA A 9 -9.81 23.05 -19.10
CA ALA A 9 -11.01 22.90 -19.94
C ALA A 9 -11.59 21.48 -19.86
N CYS A 10 -10.74 20.44 -19.86
CA CYS A 10 -11.18 19.05 -19.68
C CYS A 10 -11.84 18.83 -18.31
N LEU A 11 -11.26 19.38 -17.23
CA LEU A 11 -11.83 19.28 -15.89
C LEU A 11 -13.20 19.95 -15.79
N VAL A 12 -13.42 21.06 -16.49
CA VAL A 12 -14.75 21.70 -16.58
C VAL A 12 -15.76 20.78 -17.25
N ASN A 13 -15.38 20.11 -18.34
CA ASN A 13 -16.25 19.14 -19.01
C ASN A 13 -16.59 17.96 -18.11
N ILE A 14 -15.60 17.41 -17.40
CA ILE A 14 -15.80 16.32 -16.43
C ILE A 14 -16.72 16.79 -15.28
N SER A 15 -16.50 17.99 -14.74
CA SER A 15 -17.34 18.58 -13.69
C SER A 15 -18.79 18.74 -14.14
N SER A 16 -19.01 19.19 -15.37
CA SER A 16 -20.35 19.32 -15.96
C SER A 16 -21.04 17.97 -16.11
N TRP A 17 -20.31 16.97 -16.65
CA TRP A 17 -20.83 15.60 -16.79
C TRP A 17 -21.17 14.98 -15.43
N MET A 18 -20.30 15.13 -14.43
CA MET A 18 -20.55 14.62 -13.07
C MET A 18 -21.79 15.26 -12.46
N THR A 19 -21.94 16.59 -12.61
CA THR A 19 -23.09 17.32 -12.08
C THR A 19 -24.40 16.83 -12.72
N ALA A 20 -24.41 16.58 -14.03
CA ALA A 20 -25.55 16.00 -14.74
C ALA A 20 -25.92 14.58 -14.24
N HIS A 21 -24.96 13.86 -13.66
CA HIS A 21 -25.13 12.52 -13.08
C HIS A 21 -25.18 12.52 -11.54
N GLN A 22 -25.51 13.66 -10.91
CA GLN A 22 -25.64 13.81 -9.45
C GLN A 22 -24.35 13.52 -8.65
N LEU A 23 -23.19 13.66 -9.31
CA LEU A 23 -21.87 13.54 -8.71
C LEU A 23 -21.23 14.92 -8.58
N LYS A 24 -20.31 15.05 -7.62
CA LYS A 24 -19.55 16.30 -7.38
C LYS A 24 -18.06 16.02 -7.27
N LEU A 25 -17.26 16.71 -8.08
CA LEU A 25 -15.82 16.82 -7.88
C LEU A 25 -15.52 17.57 -6.59
N ASN A 26 -14.61 17.05 -5.78
CA ASN A 26 -14.19 17.67 -4.53
C ASN A 26 -12.74 18.20 -4.64
N PRO A 27 -12.55 19.49 -4.98
CA PRO A 27 -11.22 20.06 -5.14
C PRO A 27 -10.35 19.92 -3.90
N SER A 28 -10.94 19.95 -2.70
CA SER A 28 -10.18 19.81 -1.44
C SER A 28 -9.60 18.41 -1.22
N LYS A 29 -10.07 17.42 -1.98
CA LYS A 29 -9.58 16.02 -1.96
C LYS A 29 -8.83 15.65 -3.24
N THR A 30 -8.71 16.55 -4.21
CA THR A 30 -8.03 16.28 -5.47
C THR A 30 -6.54 16.63 -5.36
N GLU A 31 -5.68 15.66 -5.66
CA GLU A 31 -4.23 15.83 -5.71
C GLU A 31 -3.76 15.84 -7.17
N LEU A 32 -2.80 16.69 -7.52
CA LEU A 32 -2.17 16.73 -8.83
C LEU A 32 -0.77 16.12 -8.75
N LEU A 33 -0.56 14.95 -9.37
CA LEU A 33 0.77 14.36 -9.52
C LEU A 33 1.24 14.56 -10.95
N VAL A 34 2.30 15.35 -11.14
CA VAL A 34 2.93 15.54 -12.45
C VAL A 34 4.07 14.53 -12.56
N ILE A 35 4.07 13.73 -13.62
CA ILE A 35 5.13 12.76 -13.94
C ILE A 35 5.88 13.29 -15.16
N PRO A 36 6.91 14.13 -14.96
CA PRO A 36 7.70 14.68 -16.05
C PRO A 36 8.76 13.67 -16.53
N ARG A 37 9.25 13.86 -17.76
CA ARG A 37 10.48 13.19 -18.23
C ARG A 37 11.74 13.79 -17.60
N ASP A 38 11.70 15.10 -17.35
CA ASP A 38 12.78 15.89 -16.75
C ASP A 38 12.18 16.82 -15.69
N LEU A 39 12.73 16.87 -14.48
CA LEU A 39 12.21 17.71 -13.39
C LEU A 39 12.18 19.21 -13.75
N SER A 40 13.05 19.62 -14.67
CA SER A 40 13.07 20.97 -15.26
C SER A 40 11.76 21.31 -15.97
N SER A 41 11.07 20.30 -16.53
CA SER A 41 9.79 20.44 -17.25
C SER A 41 8.56 20.42 -16.34
N ALA A 42 8.73 20.21 -15.04
CA ALA A 42 7.64 20.09 -14.08
C ALA A 42 7.10 21.44 -13.57
N GLN A 43 7.72 22.56 -13.96
CA GLN A 43 7.43 23.87 -13.38
C GLN A 43 6.12 24.46 -13.91
N ASP A 44 5.35 25.04 -13.00
CA ASP A 44 4.13 25.86 -13.22
C ASP A 44 2.85 25.21 -13.76
N LEU A 45 2.65 23.91 -13.50
CA LEU A 45 1.31 23.31 -13.70
C LEU A 45 0.40 23.55 -12.48
N ALA A 46 0.01 24.80 -12.23
CA ALA A 46 -1.10 25.11 -11.33
C ALA A 46 -2.43 25.02 -12.08
N LEU A 47 -3.39 24.27 -11.54
CA LEU A 47 -4.74 24.14 -12.11
C LEU A 47 -5.75 24.87 -11.25
N SER A 48 -6.75 25.48 -11.87
CA SER A 48 -7.92 26.03 -11.16
C SER A 48 -9.13 25.15 -11.42
N LEU A 49 -9.78 24.69 -10.35
CA LEU A 49 -11.01 23.88 -10.40
C LEU A 49 -12.01 24.44 -9.41
N ASN A 50 -13.16 24.93 -9.89
CA ASN A 50 -14.25 25.44 -9.05
C ASN A 50 -13.73 26.47 -8.00
N ASN A 51 -12.94 27.45 -8.45
CA ASN A 51 -12.27 28.48 -7.65
C ASN A 51 -11.22 27.98 -6.63
N SER A 52 -10.87 26.70 -6.67
CA SER A 52 -9.80 26.12 -5.84
C SER A 52 -8.54 25.93 -6.69
N MET A 53 -7.38 26.31 -6.14
CA MET A 53 -6.09 26.06 -6.76
C MET A 53 -5.61 24.64 -6.40
N ILE A 54 -5.28 23.84 -7.41
CA ILE A 54 -4.69 22.52 -7.25
C ILE A 54 -3.23 22.63 -7.69
N SER A 55 -2.33 22.55 -6.70
CA SER A 55 -0.89 22.59 -6.92
C SER A 55 -0.32 21.18 -7.10
N PRO A 56 0.79 21.02 -7.86
CA PRO A 56 1.49 19.75 -7.96
C PRO A 56 1.96 19.24 -6.59
N SER A 57 1.75 17.96 -6.33
CA SER A 57 2.29 17.24 -5.19
C SER A 57 3.49 16.41 -5.62
N ALA A 58 4.49 16.28 -4.73
CA ALA A 58 5.65 15.41 -4.95
C ALA A 58 5.27 13.91 -4.91
N THR A 59 4.18 13.58 -4.20
CA THR A 59 3.65 12.21 -4.10
C THR A 59 2.13 12.21 -4.13
N ALA A 60 1.53 11.14 -4.64
CA ALA A 60 0.09 10.91 -4.55
C ALA A 60 -0.20 9.44 -4.21
N ARG A 61 -1.35 9.19 -3.59
CA ARG A 61 -1.77 7.83 -3.20
C ARG A 61 -2.98 7.39 -4.01
N ASN A 62 -2.83 6.32 -4.78
CA ASN A 62 -3.92 5.69 -5.52
C ASN A 62 -4.13 4.25 -5.05
N LEU A 63 -5.31 3.93 -4.53
CA LEU A 63 -5.69 2.59 -4.04
C LEU A 63 -4.67 1.93 -3.09
N GLY A 64 -3.98 2.74 -2.28
CA GLY A 64 -2.96 2.26 -1.33
C GLY A 64 -1.52 2.22 -1.88
N VAL A 65 -1.33 2.50 -3.17
CA VAL A 65 -0.01 2.69 -3.77
C VAL A 65 0.39 4.16 -3.67
N THR A 66 1.55 4.43 -3.07
CA THR A 66 2.12 5.79 -3.02
C THR A 66 3.11 5.94 -4.16
N MET A 67 2.85 6.87 -5.06
CA MET A 67 3.67 7.18 -6.24
C MET A 67 4.34 8.54 -6.03
N ASP A 68 5.61 8.66 -6.40
CA ASP A 68 6.30 9.95 -6.51
C ASP A 68 6.36 10.42 -7.97
N ASN A 69 6.68 11.70 -8.15
CA ASN A 69 6.80 12.32 -9.47
C ASN A 69 7.93 11.75 -10.36
N GLN A 70 8.86 10.95 -9.81
CA GLN A 70 9.91 10.26 -10.55
C GLN A 70 9.61 8.77 -10.76
N LEU A 71 8.46 8.25 -10.28
CA LEU A 71 8.12 6.83 -10.31
C LEU A 71 9.21 5.94 -9.66
N SER A 72 9.88 6.42 -8.60
CA SER A 72 10.97 5.72 -7.91
C SER A 72 10.49 4.84 -6.75
N PHE A 73 9.32 5.12 -6.19
CA PHE A 73 8.61 4.40 -5.12
C PHE A 73 9.35 4.16 -3.79
N PRO A 74 10.37 4.93 -3.36
CA PRO A 74 11.16 4.60 -2.17
C PRO A 74 10.31 4.52 -0.89
N SER A 75 9.40 5.49 -0.70
CA SER A 75 8.51 5.56 0.46
C SER A 75 7.53 4.38 0.49
N HIS A 76 7.00 4.00 -0.68
CA HIS A 76 6.09 2.87 -0.81
C HIS A 76 6.79 1.55 -0.52
N VAL A 77 7.95 1.30 -1.14
CA VAL A 77 8.77 0.11 -0.91
C VAL A 77 9.15 -0.02 0.56
N ALA A 78 9.61 1.07 1.20
CA ALA A 78 9.92 1.09 2.62
C ALA A 78 8.71 0.74 3.50
N ASN A 79 7.52 1.25 3.18
CA ASN A 79 6.30 0.95 3.93
C ASN A 79 5.83 -0.50 3.75
N VAL A 80 5.87 -1.03 2.52
CA VAL A 80 5.48 -2.42 2.22
C VAL A 80 6.42 -3.41 2.91
N THR A 81 7.73 -3.19 2.80
CA THR A 81 8.75 -4.03 3.46
C THR A 81 8.62 -3.99 4.98
N ARG A 82 8.43 -2.81 5.58
CA ARG A 82 8.18 -2.66 7.02
C ARG A 82 6.92 -3.39 7.47
N SER A 83 5.83 -3.28 6.71
CA SER A 83 4.57 -3.98 7.00
C SER A 83 4.74 -5.49 6.97
N SER A 84 5.39 -6.03 5.92
CA SER A 84 5.72 -7.45 5.80
C SER A 84 6.57 -7.96 6.98
N ALA A 85 7.62 -7.23 7.35
CA ALA A 85 8.46 -7.57 8.50
C ALA A 85 7.66 -7.59 9.81
N ARG A 86 6.74 -6.63 10.01
CA ARG A 86 5.86 -6.57 11.19
C ARG A 86 4.90 -7.75 11.26
N ILE A 87 4.31 -8.16 10.13
CA ILE A 87 3.42 -9.34 10.06
C ILE A 87 4.21 -10.60 10.41
N ARG A 88 5.40 -10.78 9.83
CA ARG A 88 6.28 -11.91 10.14
C ARG A 88 6.66 -11.95 11.61
N PHE A 89 7.06 -10.82 12.18
CA PHE A 89 7.41 -10.71 13.59
C PHE A 89 6.23 -11.10 14.49
N LYS A 90 5.04 -10.54 14.23
CA LYS A 90 3.83 -10.87 15.02
C LYS A 90 3.45 -12.35 14.91
N THR A 91 3.57 -12.92 13.71
CA THR A 91 3.31 -14.35 13.47
C THR A 91 4.28 -15.23 14.26
N LEU A 92 5.57 -14.93 14.21
CA LEU A 92 6.61 -15.65 14.97
C LEU A 92 6.42 -15.50 16.47
N MET A 93 6.08 -14.30 16.95
CA MET A 93 5.82 -14.06 18.37
C MET A 93 4.60 -14.84 18.87
N LEU A 94 3.53 -14.90 18.08
CA LEU A 94 2.36 -15.71 18.42
C LEU A 94 2.71 -17.20 18.46
N ALA A 95 3.45 -17.70 17.46
CA ALA A 95 3.89 -19.09 17.40
C ALA A 95 4.81 -19.45 18.57
N TYR A 96 5.74 -18.57 18.93
CA TYR A 96 6.64 -18.75 20.07
C TYR A 96 5.85 -18.82 21.39
N LYS A 97 4.91 -17.89 21.61
CA LYS A 97 4.07 -17.88 22.82
C LYS A 97 3.19 -19.11 22.92
N ALA A 98 2.63 -19.57 21.80
CA ALA A 98 1.83 -20.79 21.79
C ALA A 98 2.65 -22.07 22.01
N LYS A 99 3.90 -22.11 21.55
CA LYS A 99 4.80 -23.25 21.78
C LYS A 99 5.37 -23.28 23.22
N ASN A 100 5.84 -22.15 23.73
CA ASN A 100 6.68 -22.11 24.94
C ASN A 100 6.02 -21.38 26.14
N GLY A 101 4.94 -20.63 25.91
CA GLY A 101 4.31 -19.78 26.93
C GLY A 101 2.89 -20.19 27.30
N PRO A 102 2.25 -19.44 28.22
CA PRO A 102 0.84 -19.58 28.49
C PRO A 102 0.05 -19.05 27.28
N ALA A 103 -0.48 -19.97 26.49
CA ALA A 103 -1.40 -19.66 25.40
C ALA A 103 -2.70 -20.46 25.59
N PRO A 104 -3.84 -19.89 25.16
CA PRO A 104 -5.10 -20.61 25.10
C PRO A 104 -4.97 -21.96 24.39
N SER A 105 -5.74 -22.96 24.84
CA SER A 105 -5.73 -24.32 24.29
C SER A 105 -5.95 -24.35 22.77
N TYR A 106 -6.84 -23.49 22.25
CA TYR A 106 -7.11 -23.40 20.82
C TYR A 106 -5.87 -22.98 19.99
N LEU A 107 -5.00 -22.12 20.51
CA LEU A 107 -3.77 -21.73 19.81
C LEU A 107 -2.71 -22.84 19.86
N LYS A 108 -2.61 -23.55 20.98
CA LYS A 108 -1.71 -24.71 21.12
C LYS A 108 -2.11 -25.83 20.16
N ALA A 109 -3.42 -26.08 20.01
CA ALA A 109 -3.95 -27.10 19.11
C ALA A 109 -3.68 -26.80 17.62
N LEU A 110 -3.50 -25.53 17.25
CA LEU A 110 -3.15 -25.13 15.88
C LEU A 110 -1.65 -25.31 15.56
N ILE A 111 -0.79 -25.51 16.56
CA ILE A 111 0.66 -25.63 16.37
C ILE A 111 1.08 -27.08 16.57
N THR A 112 1.60 -27.70 15.51
CA THR A 112 2.17 -29.05 15.58
C THR A 112 3.69 -28.98 15.46
N PRO A 113 4.46 -29.37 16.50
CA PRO A 113 5.91 -29.47 16.41
C PRO A 113 6.30 -30.45 15.31
N ARG A 114 7.33 -30.11 14.52
CA ARG A 114 7.86 -31.05 13.53
C ARG A 114 8.69 -32.11 14.24
N THR A 115 8.17 -33.33 14.34
CA THR A 115 8.93 -34.50 14.79
C THR A 115 9.62 -35.13 13.59
N ALA A 116 10.95 -35.07 13.53
CA ALA A 116 11.71 -35.80 12.52
C ALA A 116 11.83 -37.27 12.94
N THR A 117 11.49 -38.21 12.06
CA THR A 117 11.59 -39.66 12.33
C THR A 117 13.05 -40.14 12.47
N ARG A 118 14.01 -39.32 12.04
CA ARG A 118 15.45 -39.62 12.06
C ARG A 118 16.25 -38.35 12.37
N SER A 119 17.33 -38.50 13.12
CA SER A 119 18.25 -37.42 13.48
C SER A 119 18.98 -36.88 12.24
N PHE A 120 18.65 -35.65 11.83
CA PHE A 120 19.41 -34.86 10.86
C PHE A 120 20.01 -33.62 11.52
N ARG A 121 21.02 -33.00 10.89
CA ARG A 121 21.60 -31.71 11.35
C ARG A 121 20.56 -30.59 11.52
N SER A 122 19.44 -30.65 10.80
CA SER A 122 18.36 -29.66 10.91
C SER A 122 17.36 -29.93 12.06
N THR A 123 17.51 -31.03 12.80
CA THR A 123 16.58 -31.44 13.88
C THR A 123 16.66 -30.50 15.10
N SER A 124 17.79 -29.80 15.28
CA SER A 124 17.95 -28.76 16.30
C SER A 124 17.18 -27.46 15.99
N ALA A 125 16.76 -27.26 14.73
CA ALA A 125 15.90 -26.14 14.39
C ALA A 125 14.48 -26.47 14.83
N ALA A 126 13.99 -25.78 15.86
CA ALA A 126 12.65 -25.85 16.47
C ALA A 126 11.47 -25.58 15.50
N ARG A 127 11.39 -26.31 14.38
CA ARG A 127 10.48 -26.09 13.26
C ARG A 127 9.06 -26.58 13.57
N LEU A 128 8.09 -25.89 13.00
CA LEU A 128 6.68 -26.27 13.03
C LEU A 128 6.30 -26.94 11.71
N VAL A 129 5.30 -27.81 11.75
CA VAL A 129 4.68 -28.37 10.53
C VAL A 129 3.87 -27.27 9.84
N PRO A 130 3.98 -27.09 8.51
CA PRO A 130 3.11 -26.18 7.79
C PRO A 130 1.63 -26.56 8.01
N PRO A 131 0.76 -25.60 8.36
CA PRO A 131 -0.67 -25.86 8.46
C PRO A 131 -1.21 -26.38 7.12
N SER A 132 -2.09 -27.38 7.15
CA SER A 132 -2.80 -27.82 5.95
C SER A 132 -3.70 -26.69 5.44
N LEU A 133 -3.63 -26.39 4.14
CA LEU A 133 -4.55 -25.47 3.47
C LEU A 133 -5.87 -26.15 3.08
N ARG A 134 -5.95 -27.48 3.18
CA ARG A 134 -7.23 -28.19 3.07
C ARG A 134 -7.96 -28.04 4.39
N GLY A 135 -9.15 -27.43 4.34
CA GLY A 135 -10.08 -27.40 5.46
C GLY A 135 -10.34 -28.80 5.99
N LYS A 136 -10.53 -28.91 7.31
CA LYS A 136 -11.08 -30.13 7.91
C LYS A 136 -12.56 -30.23 7.60
#